data_AF-A0A947JRL0-F1
#
_entry.id   AF-A0A947JRL0-F1
#
_cell.length_a   1.000
_cell.length_b   1.000
_cell.length_c   1.000
_cell.angle_alpha   90.00
_cell.angle_beta   90.00
_cell.angle_gamma   90.00
#
_symmetry.space_group_name_H-M   'P 1'
#
loop_
_entity.id
_entity.type
_entity.pdbx_description
1 polymer ?
#
loop_
_entity_poly.entity_id
_entity_poly.type
_entity_poly.pdbx_seq_one_letter_code
_entity_poly.pdbx_strand_id
1 'polypeptide(L)'
;MPLDKNEVKYVARLARIALEEKILPDFTRQLDKILSYMDKLNQLDTKDTPATSHVQGLTNVFRKDVLTPCPENAEALNNAPDKENGHFKVLMRRIPMPMTIPTAISGFAPHLG
;
A
#
# COMPACT_ATOMS: atom_id res chain seq x y z
N MET A 1 -1.78 -15.43 19.89
CA MET A 1 -1.93 -14.11 20.55
C MET A 1 -3.31 -13.58 20.21
N PRO A 2 -4.19 -13.24 21.19
CA PRO A 2 -5.56 -12.86 20.90
C PRO A 2 -5.64 -11.47 20.27
N LEU A 3 -6.35 -11.35 19.14
CA LEU A 3 -6.53 -10.09 18.42
C LEU A 3 -7.70 -9.26 18.98
N ASP A 4 -7.49 -7.96 19.26
CA ASP A 4 -8.54 -7.05 19.69
C ASP A 4 -9.26 -6.35 18.50
N LYS A 5 -10.50 -5.90 18.74
CA LYS A 5 -11.28 -5.12 17.77
C LYS A 5 -10.56 -3.84 17.33
N ASN A 6 -9.84 -3.18 18.23
CA ASN A 6 -9.10 -1.96 17.89
C ASN A 6 -7.94 -2.24 16.93
N GLU A 7 -7.28 -3.39 17.08
CA GLU A 7 -6.20 -3.82 16.17
C GLU A 7 -6.76 -4.12 14.78
N VAL A 8 -7.92 -4.78 14.69
CA VAL A 8 -8.60 -4.99 13.40
C VAL A 8 -8.96 -3.66 12.72
N LYS A 9 -9.52 -2.69 13.47
CA LYS A 9 -9.79 -1.35 12.92
C LYS A 9 -8.51 -0.64 12.47
N TYR A 10 -7.43 -0.80 13.21
CA TYR A 10 -6.14 -0.20 12.89
C TYR A 10 -5.58 -0.76 11.57
N VAL A 11 -5.56 -2.09 11.41
CA VAL A 11 -5.10 -2.74 10.18
C VAL A 11 -6.01 -2.40 9.00
N ALA A 12 -7.33 -2.38 9.19
CA ALA A 12 -8.28 -1.99 8.15
C ALA A 12 -8.03 -0.56 7.65
N ARG A 13 -7.71 0.37 8.56
CA ARG A 13 -7.33 1.75 8.19
C ARG A 13 -6.05 1.79 7.37
N LEU A 14 -5.03 1.00 7.72
CA LEU A 14 -3.80 0.89 6.93
C LEU A 14 -4.07 0.36 5.51
N ALA A 15 -4.97 -0.62 5.39
CA ALA A 15 -5.40 -1.19 4.12
C ALA A 15 -6.44 -0.33 3.36
N ARG A 16 -6.88 0.80 3.92
CA ARG A 16 -7.95 1.66 3.38
C ARG A 16 -9.29 0.93 3.19
N ILE A 17 -9.59 -0.03 4.05
CA ILE A 17 -10.84 -0.80 4.06
C ILE A 17 -11.79 -0.17 5.09
N ALA A 18 -12.99 0.23 4.63
CA ALA A 18 -14.07 0.64 5.53
C ALA A 18 -14.79 -0.61 6.05
N LEU A 19 -14.70 -0.85 7.36
CA LEU A 19 -15.41 -1.94 8.02
C LEU A 19 -16.61 -1.41 8.78
N GLU A 20 -17.75 -2.08 8.62
CA GLU A 20 -18.94 -1.78 9.41
C GLU A 20 -18.81 -2.38 10.83
N GLU A 21 -19.31 -1.68 11.85
CA GLU A 21 -19.26 -2.16 13.24
C GLU A 21 -19.96 -3.52 13.42
N LYS A 22 -20.96 -3.81 12.58
CA LYS A 22 -21.74 -5.06 12.64
C LYS A 22 -20.92 -6.29 12.22
N ILE A 23 -19.97 -6.14 11.30
CA ILE A 23 -19.14 -7.24 10.77
C ILE A 23 -17.83 -7.40 11.54
N LEU A 24 -17.43 -6.37 12.29
CA LEU A 24 -16.17 -6.34 13.02
C LEU A 24 -15.96 -7.56 13.95
N PRO A 25 -16.94 -8.02 14.75
CA PRO A 25 -16.75 -9.17 15.63
C PRO A 25 -16.42 -10.46 14.87
N ASP A 26 -17.06 -10.67 13.72
CA ASP A 26 -16.82 -11.86 12.90
C ASP A 26 -15.43 -11.84 12.28
N PHE A 27 -15.00 -10.67 11.76
CA PHE A 27 -13.66 -10.48 11.22
C PHE A 27 -12.58 -10.67 12.29
N THR A 28 -12.77 -10.12 13.49
CA THR A 28 -11.84 -10.33 14.62
C THR A 28 -11.65 -11.82 14.89
N ARG A 29 -12.75 -12.58 15.01
CA ARG A 29 -12.69 -14.03 15.26
C ARG A 29 -12.02 -14.80 14.10
N GLN A 30 -12.27 -14.41 12.86
CA GLN A 30 -11.68 -15.08 11.70
C GLN A 30 -10.17 -14.83 11.62
N LEU A 31 -9.73 -13.58 11.82
CA LEU A 31 -8.31 -13.23 11.83
C LEU A 31 -7.57 -13.89 12.98
N ASP A 32 -8.17 -13.94 14.17
CA ASP A 32 -7.61 -14.63 15.34
C ASP A 32 -7.36 -16.13 15.06
N LYS A 33 -8.30 -16.80 14.38
CA LYS A 33 -8.11 -18.20 13.94
C LYS A 33 -6.97 -18.37 12.94
N ILE A 34 -6.81 -17.45 11.99
CA ILE A 34 -5.74 -17.51 10.98
C ILE A 34 -4.37 -17.32 11.66
N LEU A 35 -4.24 -16.33 12.55
CA LEU A 35 -3.00 -16.07 13.28
C LEU A 35 -2.66 -17.25 14.21
N SER A 36 -3.64 -17.80 14.92
CA SER A 36 -3.46 -18.99 15.75
C SER A 36 -3.03 -20.22 14.93
N TYR A 37 -3.46 -20.31 13.67
CA TYR A 37 -2.99 -21.37 12.77
C TYR A 37 -1.53 -21.13 12.33
N MET A 38 -1.16 -19.88 12.05
CA MET A 38 0.22 -19.49 11.71
C MET A 38 1.20 -19.71 12.87
N ASP A 39 0.75 -19.66 14.13
CA ASP A 39 1.58 -19.94 15.30
C ASP A 39 2.23 -21.34 15.26
N LYS A 40 1.71 -22.28 14.46
CA LYS A 40 2.34 -23.58 14.21
C LYS A 40 3.74 -23.46 13.59
N LEU A 41 4.01 -22.40 12.83
CA LEU A 41 5.31 -22.16 12.22
C LEU A 41 6.40 -21.89 13.26
N ASN A 42 6.04 -21.39 14.45
CA ASN A 42 6.99 -21.15 15.55
C ASN A 42 7.56 -22.44 16.15
N GLN A 43 7.00 -23.61 15.82
CA GLN A 43 7.49 -24.92 16.27
C GLN A 43 8.71 -25.40 15.48
N LEU A 44 9.01 -24.75 14.35
CA LEU A 44 10.13 -25.10 13.47
C LEU A 44 11.35 -24.24 13.82
N ASP A 45 12.53 -24.86 13.88
CA ASP A 45 13.79 -24.12 14.04
C ASP A 45 14.26 -23.57 12.70
N THR A 46 14.34 -22.25 12.59
CA THR A 46 14.76 -21.54 11.36
C THR A 46 16.03 -20.71 11.57
N LYS A 47 16.77 -20.89 12.67
CA LYS A 47 17.96 -20.07 12.98
C LYS A 47 19.03 -20.08 11.89
N ASP A 48 19.26 -21.25 11.29
CA ASP A 48 20.30 -21.44 10.28
C ASP A 48 19.77 -21.37 8.84
N THR A 49 18.49 -21.02 8.65
CA THR A 49 17.87 -20.92 7.33
C THR A 49 17.69 -19.46 6.92
N PRO A 50 18.39 -18.98 5.87
CA PRO A 50 18.22 -17.61 5.40
C PRO A 50 16.82 -17.39 4.81
N ALA A 51 16.26 -16.20 5.05
CA ALA A 51 14.96 -15.84 4.51
C ALA A 51 14.99 -15.82 2.97
N THR A 52 14.03 -16.49 2.34
CA THR A 52 13.90 -16.53 0.88
C THR A 52 12.98 -15.40 0.40
N SER A 53 13.51 -14.39 -0.28
CA SER A 53 12.74 -13.26 -0.83
C SER A 53 12.24 -13.52 -2.26
N HIS A 54 13.08 -14.12 -3.09
CA HIS A 54 12.78 -14.52 -4.45
C HIS A 54 13.30 -15.93 -4.69
N VAL A 55 12.51 -16.76 -5.38
CA VAL A 55 12.90 -18.15 -5.72
C VAL A 55 14.00 -18.17 -6.79
N GLN A 56 14.09 -17.11 -7.58
CA GLN A 56 15.05 -16.97 -8.69
C GLN A 56 16.20 -16.06 -8.25
N GLY A 57 17.44 -16.48 -8.51
CA GLY A 57 18.67 -15.72 -8.20
C GLY A 57 18.93 -14.55 -9.15
N LEU A 58 17.90 -13.73 -9.42
CA LEU A 58 18.05 -12.56 -10.28
C LEU A 58 18.90 -11.51 -9.56
N THR A 59 19.97 -11.09 -10.22
CA THR A 59 20.86 -10.02 -9.74
C THR A 59 21.01 -8.99 -10.83
N ASN A 60 20.94 -7.70 -10.47
CA ASN A 60 21.34 -6.60 -11.36
C ASN A 60 20.60 -6.61 -12.72
N VAL A 61 19.28 -6.80 -12.69
CA VAL A 61 18.43 -6.76 -13.89
C VAL A 61 18.22 -5.31 -14.30
N PHE A 62 19.06 -4.80 -15.19
CA PHE A 62 19.00 -3.42 -15.67
C PHE A 62 18.11 -3.26 -16.89
N ARG A 63 17.33 -2.17 -16.89
CA ARG A 63 16.66 -1.65 -18.08
C ARG A 63 17.62 -0.72 -18.83
N LYS A 64 17.73 -0.85 -20.16
CA LYS A 64 18.46 0.12 -20.99
C LYS A 64 17.79 1.49 -20.89
N ASP A 65 18.59 2.54 -20.80
CA ASP A 65 18.08 3.91 -20.78
C ASP A 65 17.77 4.39 -22.20
N VAL A 66 16.66 3.90 -22.74
CA VAL A 66 16.14 4.28 -24.07
C VAL A 66 14.71 4.76 -23.93
N LEU A 67 14.36 5.77 -24.72
CA LEU A 67 12.98 6.27 -24.80
C LEU A 67 12.09 5.20 -25.44
N THR A 68 10.98 4.91 -24.77
CA THR A 68 9.91 4.07 -25.29
C THR A 68 8.66 4.92 -25.54
N PRO A 69 7.83 4.59 -26.55
CA PRO A 69 6.58 5.30 -26.78
C PRO A 69 5.71 5.30 -25.50
N CYS A 70 5.23 6.48 -25.12
CA CYS A 70 4.26 6.63 -24.05
C CYS A 70 2.84 6.45 -24.62
N PRO A 71 1.89 5.91 -23.84
CA PRO A 71 0.49 5.87 -24.27
C PRO A 71 -0.05 7.29 -24.46
N GLU A 72 -1.00 7.45 -25.38
CA GLU A 72 -1.68 8.73 -25.55
C GLU A 72 -2.48 9.09 -24.29
N ASN A 73 -2.66 10.39 -24.03
CA ASN A 73 -3.39 10.85 -22.84
C ASN A 73 -4.81 10.25 -22.77
N ALA A 74 -5.49 10.14 -23.92
CA ALA A 74 -6.82 9.55 -24.01
C ALA A 74 -6.82 8.05 -23.63
N GLU A 75 -5.81 7.29 -24.04
CA GLU A 75 -5.66 5.86 -23.70
C GLU A 75 -5.40 5.67 -22.21
N ALA A 76 -4.50 6.49 -21.64
CA ALA A 76 -4.18 6.46 -20.22
C ALA A 76 -5.41 6.75 -19.32
N LEU A 77 -6.32 7.60 -19.78
CA LEU A 77 -7.54 7.98 -19.06
C LEU A 77 -8.75 7.08 -19.35
N ASN A 78 -8.62 6.06 -20.21
CA ASN A 78 -9.76 5.27 -20.66
C ASN A 78 -10.45 4.51 -19.50
N ASN A 79 -9.67 4.07 -18.51
CA ASN A 79 -10.17 3.39 -17.31
C ASN A 79 -10.38 4.31 -16.10
N ALA A 80 -10.21 5.64 -16.26
CA ALA A 80 -10.40 6.58 -15.17
C ALA A 80 -11.90 6.63 -14.77
N PRO A 81 -12.24 6.46 -13.48
CA PRO A 81 -13.64 6.60 -13.03
C PRO A 81 -14.22 7.99 -13.29
N ASP A 82 -13.39 9.04 -13.20
CA ASP A 82 -13.73 10.42 -13.52
C ASP A 82 -12.50 11.13 -14.11
N LYS A 83 -12.71 12.01 -15.08
CA LYS A 83 -11.64 12.72 -15.82
C LYS A 83 -12.06 14.14 -16.18
N GLU A 84 -11.14 15.07 -16.07
CA GLU A 84 -11.38 16.49 -16.37
C GLU A 84 -10.14 17.12 -17.00
N ASN A 85 -10.30 17.82 -18.13
CA ASN A 85 -9.24 18.54 -18.83
C ASN A 85 -7.94 17.73 -19.06
N GLY A 86 -8.05 16.44 -19.37
CA GLY A 86 -6.88 15.56 -19.59
C GLY A 86 -6.21 15.04 -18.31
N HIS A 87 -6.89 15.12 -17.16
CA HIS A 87 -6.39 14.67 -15.86
C HIS A 87 -7.37 13.70 -15.18
N PHE A 88 -6.85 12.88 -14.26
CA PHE A 88 -7.67 12.09 -13.34
C PHE A 88 -8.33 13.01 -12.33
N LYS A 89 -9.65 12.99 -12.27
CA LYS A 89 -10.39 13.77 -11.28
C LYS A 89 -10.58 12.95 -10.02
N VAL A 90 -10.10 13.49 -8.89
CA VAL A 90 -10.25 12.86 -7.58
C VAL A 90 -11.08 13.78 -6.70
N LEU A 91 -12.18 13.25 -6.18
CA LEU A 91 -12.96 13.95 -5.16
C LEU A 91 -12.10 14.10 -3.91
N MET A 92 -11.93 15.34 -3.46
CA MET A 92 -11.26 15.66 -2.20
C MET A 92 -12.15 15.18 -1.03
N ARG A 93 -12.09 13.89 -0.68
CA ARG A 93 -12.60 13.43 0.61
C ARG A 93 -11.60 13.88 1.68
N ARG A 94 -12.07 14.66 2.66
CA ARG A 94 -11.32 14.98 3.87
C ARG A 94 -11.01 13.67 4.61
N ILE A 95 -9.86 13.07 4.31
CA ILE A 95 -9.24 12.11 5.23
C ILE A 95 -8.66 12.98 6.35
N PRO A 96 -8.98 12.73 7.63
CA PRO A 96 -8.26 13.37 8.72
C PRO A 96 -6.82 12.85 8.69
N MET A 97 -5.94 13.58 8.00
CA MET A 97 -4.51 13.37 8.06
C MET A 97 -4.05 13.87 9.44
N PRO A 98 -3.29 13.09 10.24
CA PRO A 98 -2.55 13.67 11.33
C PRO A 98 -1.58 14.69 10.72
N MET A 99 -1.91 15.98 10.92
CA MET A 99 -1.15 17.12 10.46
C MET A 99 0.20 17.13 11.18
N THR A 100 1.21 16.53 10.58
CA THR A 100 2.62 16.78 10.88
C THR A 100 3.45 16.35 9.68
N ILE A 101 3.38 17.14 8.61
CA ILE A 101 4.44 17.20 7.60
C ILE A 101 5.24 18.45 7.96
N PRO A 102 6.52 18.34 8.34
CA PRO A 102 7.32 19.51 8.64
C PRO A 102 7.58 20.28 7.34
N THR A 103 7.12 21.53 7.34
CA THR A 103 7.39 22.55 6.32
C THR A 103 8.89 22.79 6.22
N ALA A 104 9.57 22.21 5.23
CA ALA A 104 10.90 22.65 4.80
C ALA A 104 11.30 22.05 3.44
N ILE A 105 10.78 22.59 2.34
CA ILE A 105 11.56 22.74 1.09
C ILE A 105 11.20 24.10 0.48
N SER A 106 11.71 25.17 1.09
CA SER A 106 11.88 26.46 0.41
C SER A 106 13.19 26.38 -0.37
N GLY A 107 13.13 26.31 -1.70
CA GLY A 107 14.35 26.39 -2.51
C GLY A 107 14.26 25.70 -3.86
N PHE A 108 13.38 26.16 -4.73
CA PHE A 108 13.57 25.97 -6.17
C PHE A 108 13.22 27.29 -6.87
N ALA A 109 14.23 28.17 -6.94
CA ALA A 109 14.20 29.36 -7.78
C ALA A 109 14.44 28.95 -9.24
N PRO A 110 13.78 29.58 -10.23
CA PRO A 110 14.02 29.31 -11.63
C PRO A 110 15.28 30.06 -12.09
N HIS A 111 16.30 29.33 -12.56
CA HIS A 111 17.34 29.94 -13.37
C HIS A 111 16.93 29.90 -14.84
N LEU A 112 16.75 31.11 -15.38
CA LEU A 112 16.78 31.42 -16.81
C LEU A 112 18.06 30.87 -17.46
N GLY A 113 17.88 30.32 -18.65
CA GLY A 113 18.87 30.08 -19.69
C GLY A 113 18.15 30.02 -21.02
#